data_AF-A0AAU2GFS9-F1
#
_entry.id   AF-A0AAU2GFS9-F1
#
_cell.length_a   1.000
_cell.length_b   1.000
_cell.length_c   1.000
_cell.angle_alpha   90.00
_cell.angle_beta   90.00
_cell.angle_gamma   90.00
#
_symmetry.space_group_name_H-M   'P 1'
#
loop_
_entity.id
_entity.type
_entity.pdbx_description
1 polymer ?
#
loop_
_entity_poly.entity_id
_entity_poly.type
_entity_poly.pdbx_seq_one_letter_code
_entity_poly.pdbx_strand_id
1 'polypeptide(L)'
;MNWLLVVAGAVVGAPLRYLTDRAVQARHDSVFPWGTFVVNAAACLVLGLLTGAVLAGAASARLNLLLGTGLCGALSTYSTFSYETLRLYERGWRFLAAANVAASVLAGLGAVTLGSQVARQLFA
;
A
#
# COMPACT_ATOMS: atom_id res chain seq x y z
N MET A 1 -26.28 2.32 2.59
CA MET A 1 -25.26 1.36 3.05
C MET A 1 -23.94 1.54 2.30
N ASN A 2 -23.16 2.60 2.57
CA ASN A 2 -21.88 2.82 1.88
C ASN A 2 -20.70 2.11 2.57
N TRP A 3 -20.81 1.83 3.87
CA TRP A 3 -19.78 1.14 4.65
C TRP A 3 -19.62 -0.34 4.27
N LEU A 4 -20.66 -0.99 3.72
CA LEU A 4 -20.58 -2.37 3.23
C LEU A 4 -19.57 -2.51 2.07
N LEU A 5 -19.40 -1.48 1.25
CA LEU A 5 -18.38 -1.46 0.19
C LEU A 5 -16.98 -1.46 0.79
N VAL A 6 -16.76 -0.68 1.86
CA VAL A 6 -15.48 -0.66 2.57
C VAL A 6 -15.19 -2.05 3.15
N VAL A 7 -16.18 -2.68 3.79
CA VAL A 7 -16.05 -4.05 4.33
C VAL A 7 -15.72 -5.04 3.22
N ALA A 8 -16.44 -5.01 2.10
CA ALA A 8 -16.21 -5.92 0.98
C ALA A 8 -14.78 -5.80 0.43
N GLY A 9 -14.27 -4.57 0.28
CA GLY A 9 -12.89 -4.34 -0.15
C GLY A 9 -11.88 -4.81 0.89
N ALA A 10 -12.13 -4.53 2.17
CA ALA A 10 -11.22 -4.87 3.26
C ALA A 10 -11.09 -6.38 3.48
N VAL A 11 -12.19 -7.13 3.34
CA VAL A 11 -12.21 -8.61 3.42
C VAL A 11 -11.33 -9.24 2.35
N VAL A 12 -11.13 -8.58 1.21
CA VAL A 12 -10.17 -9.02 0.17
C VAL A 12 -8.76 -8.49 0.45
N GLY A 13 -8.64 -7.22 0.86
CA GLY A 13 -7.35 -6.56 1.05
C GLY A 13 -6.50 -7.17 2.17
N ALA A 14 -7.10 -7.52 3.31
CA ALA A 14 -6.36 -8.07 4.43
C ALA A 14 -5.76 -9.47 4.15
N PRO A 15 -6.50 -10.45 3.56
CA PRO A 15 -5.90 -11.72 3.13
C PRO A 15 -4.83 -11.53 2.05
N LEU A 16 -5.05 -10.64 1.07
CA LEU A 16 -4.05 -10.35 0.04
C LEU A 16 -2.77 -9.79 0.65
N ARG A 17 -2.88 -8.86 1.61
CA ARG A 17 -1.73 -8.38 2.37
C ARG A 17 -0.98 -9.53 3.03
N TYR A 18 -1.68 -10.37 3.78
CA TYR A 18 -1.08 -11.49 4.50
C TYR A 18 -0.35 -12.46 3.58
N LEU A 19 -0.98 -12.85 2.46
CA LEU A 19 -0.38 -13.81 1.52
C LEU A 19 0.79 -13.18 0.76
N THR A 20 0.64 -11.94 0.30
CA THR A 20 1.68 -11.23 -0.47
C THR A 20 2.89 -10.93 0.40
N ASP A 21 2.66 -10.43 1.63
CA ASP A 21 3.71 -10.17 2.60
C ASP A 21 4.59 -11.40 2.82
N ARG A 22 3.96 -12.54 3.14
CA ARG A 22 4.68 -13.81 3.34
C ARG A 22 5.37 -14.33 2.09
N ALA A 23 4.69 -14.27 0.94
CA ALA A 23 5.25 -14.73 -0.31
C ALA A 23 6.49 -13.91 -0.70
N VAL A 24 6.43 -12.59 -0.58
CA VAL A 24 7.56 -11.70 -0.87
C VAL A 24 8.66 -11.94 0.14
N GLN A 25 8.37 -11.89 1.44
CA GLN A 25 9.39 -12.03 2.47
C GLN A 25 10.14 -13.38 2.39
N ALA A 26 9.46 -14.47 2.03
CA ALA A 26 10.07 -15.79 1.87
C ALA A 26 11.09 -15.89 0.71
N ARG A 27 11.15 -14.89 -0.18
CA ARG A 27 12.12 -14.83 -1.30
C ARG A 27 13.35 -13.98 -1.00
N HIS A 28 13.43 -13.41 0.20
CA HIS A 28 14.52 -12.53 0.59
C HIS A 28 15.18 -13.04 1.87
N ASP A 29 16.47 -13.37 1.79
CA ASP A 29 17.29 -13.78 2.94
C ASP A 29 17.86 -12.56 3.70
N SER A 30 17.04 -11.52 3.92
CA SER A 30 17.44 -10.33 4.66
C SER A 30 16.44 -9.97 5.75
N VAL A 31 16.92 -9.25 6.77
CA VAL A 31 16.08 -8.76 7.86
C VAL A 31 15.20 -7.56 7.46
N PHE A 32 15.35 -7.05 6.23
CA PHE A 32 14.53 -5.95 5.73
C PHE A 32 13.10 -6.45 5.44
N PRO A 33 12.06 -5.68 5.83
CA PRO A 33 10.67 -6.09 5.69
C PRO A 33 10.15 -5.86 4.26
N TRP A 34 10.64 -6.66 3.32
CA TRP A 34 10.25 -6.59 1.90
C TRP A 34 8.76 -6.85 1.70
N GLY A 35 8.15 -7.72 2.50
CA GLY A 35 6.71 -7.99 2.46
C GLY A 35 5.88 -6.72 2.66
N THR A 36 6.04 -6.08 3.82
CA THR A 36 5.38 -4.82 4.18
C THR A 36 5.68 -3.70 3.18
N PHE A 37 6.94 -3.60 2.73
CA PHE A 37 7.33 -2.60 1.74
C PHE A 37 6.53 -2.74 0.43
N VAL A 38 6.43 -3.96 -0.12
CA VAL A 38 5.75 -4.21 -1.40
C VAL A 38 4.24 -4.00 -1.28
N VAL A 39 3.59 -4.50 -0.23
CA VAL A 39 2.13 -4.32 -0.07
C VAL A 39 1.74 -2.86 0.10
N ASN A 40 2.55 -2.07 0.83
CA ASN A 40 2.33 -0.64 0.98
C ASN A 40 2.54 0.11 -0.34
N ALA A 41 3.64 -0.14 -1.05
CA ALA A 41 3.91 0.48 -2.35
C ALA A 41 2.83 0.15 -3.39
N ALA A 42 2.39 -1.12 -3.45
CA ALA A 42 1.34 -1.56 -4.34
C ALA A 42 -0.01 -0.88 -4.02
N ALA A 43 -0.38 -0.81 -2.73
CA ALA A 43 -1.58 -0.09 -2.30
C ALA A 43 -1.53 1.39 -2.68
N CYS A 44 -0.39 2.06 -2.51
CA CYS A 44 -0.19 3.45 -2.94
C CYS A 44 -0.37 3.61 -4.45
N LEU A 45 0.20 2.71 -5.27
CA LEU A 45 0.05 2.74 -6.73
C LEU A 45 -1.42 2.60 -7.16
N VAL A 46 -2.11 1.59 -6.61
CA VAL A 46 -3.52 1.32 -6.92
C VAL A 46 -4.40 2.49 -6.48
N LEU A 47 -4.15 3.05 -5.30
CA LEU A 47 -4.86 4.23 -4.82
C LEU A 47 -4.62 5.45 -5.70
N GLY A 48 -3.39 5.64 -6.19
CA GLY A 48 -3.03 6.68 -7.15
C GLY A 48 -3.83 6.56 -8.45
N LEU A 49 -3.86 5.36 -9.05
CA LEU A 49 -4.65 5.07 -10.25
C LEU A 49 -6.14 5.36 -10.02
N LEU A 50 -6.69 4.87 -8.91
CA LEU A 50 -8.10 5.03 -8.59
C LEU A 50 -8.48 6.49 -8.37
N THR A 51 -7.71 7.22 -7.57
CA THR A 51 -7.96 8.64 -7.31
C THR A 51 -7.80 9.49 -8.58
N GLY A 52 -6.81 9.18 -9.42
CA GLY A 52 -6.68 9.82 -10.74
C GLY A 52 -7.88 9.58 -11.64
N ALA A 53 -8.40 8.34 -11.68
CA ALA A 53 -9.60 8.00 -12.45
C ALA A 53 -10.87 8.68 -11.90
N VAL A 54 -11.00 8.81 -10.58
CA VAL A 54 -12.12 9.56 -9.96
C VAL A 54 -12.06 11.03 -10.34
N LEU A 55 -10.87 11.64 -10.28
CA LEU A 55 -10.68 13.05 -10.67
C LEU A 55 -10.96 13.31 -12.16
N ALA A 56 -10.67 12.33 -13.02
CA ALA A 56 -11.02 12.37 -14.44
C ALA A 56 -12.49 12.05 -14.73
N GLY A 57 -13.32 11.78 -13.72
CA GLY A 57 -14.73 11.40 -13.90
C GLY A 57 -14.96 9.96 -14.39
N ALA A 58 -13.90 9.17 -14.56
CA ALA A 58 -13.95 7.79 -15.03
C ALA A 58 -14.28 6.76 -13.93
N ALA A 59 -14.24 7.15 -12.65
CA ALA A 59 -14.58 6.30 -11.52
C ALA A 59 -15.51 6.98 -10.51
N SER A 60 -16.41 6.20 -9.90
CA SER A 60 -17.39 6.72 -8.94
C SER A 60 -16.85 6.77 -7.50
N ALA A 61 -17.44 7.64 -6.68
CA ALA A 61 -17.14 7.69 -5.25
C ALA A 61 -17.41 6.35 -4.52
N ARG A 62 -18.39 5.55 -5.00
CA ARG A 62 -18.65 4.20 -4.45
C ARG A 62 -17.50 3.25 -4.75
N LEU A 63 -16.92 3.32 -5.94
CA LEU A 63 -15.74 2.54 -6.28
C LEU A 63 -14.53 2.97 -5.45
N ASN A 64 -14.40 4.26 -5.14
CA ASN A 64 -13.37 4.76 -4.23
C ASN A 64 -13.49 4.20 -2.81
N LEU A 65 -14.72 4.06 -2.28
CA LEU A 65 -14.93 3.42 -0.98
C LEU A 65 -14.56 1.93 -1.00
N LEU A 66 -14.94 1.21 -2.06
CA LEU A 66 -14.63 -0.22 -2.20
C LEU A 66 -13.12 -0.47 -2.34
N LEU A 67 -12.48 0.18 -3.31
CA LEU A 67 -11.09 -0.12 -3.67
C LEU A 67 -10.08 0.76 -2.95
N GLY A 68 -10.39 2.04 -2.71
CA GLY A 68 -9.49 2.96 -2.02
C GLY A 68 -9.52 2.73 -0.51
N THR A 69 -10.67 3.00 0.12
CA THR A 69 -10.80 2.85 1.58
C THR A 69 -10.80 1.38 2.01
N GLY A 70 -11.53 0.51 1.31
CA GLY A 70 -11.61 -0.92 1.64
C GLY A 70 -10.34 -1.68 1.29
N LEU A 71 -10.14 -1.94 -0.01
CA LEU A 71 -9.04 -2.79 -0.50
C LEU A 71 -7.66 -2.19 -0.17
N CYS A 72 -7.34 -0.98 -0.66
CA CYS A 72 -6.02 -0.38 -0.45
C CYS A 72 -5.76 -0.08 1.03
N GLY A 73 -6.79 0.34 1.77
CA GLY A 73 -6.70 0.56 3.21
C GLY A 73 -6.35 -0.71 4.00
N ALA A 74 -6.90 -1.88 3.62
CA ALA A 74 -6.58 -3.15 4.27
C ALA A 74 -5.33 -3.85 3.70
N LEU A 75 -4.98 -3.56 2.44
CA LEU A 75 -3.77 -4.05 1.77
C LEU A 75 -2.51 -3.37 2.32
N SER A 76 -2.60 -2.09 2.67
CA SER A 76 -1.51 -1.36 3.33
C SER A 76 -1.55 -1.50 4.85
N THR A 77 -0.43 -1.22 5.50
CA THR A 77 -0.30 -1.25 6.96
C THR A 77 0.80 -0.30 7.44
N TYR A 78 0.40 0.72 8.19
CA TYR A 78 1.34 1.63 8.86
C TYR A 78 1.83 1.08 10.20
N SER A 79 0.97 0.33 10.91
CA SER A 79 1.30 -0.25 12.22
C SER A 79 2.36 -1.33 12.11
N THR A 80 2.27 -2.23 11.12
CA THR A 80 3.28 -3.26 10.88
C THR A 80 4.62 -2.62 10.47
N PHE A 81 4.60 -1.68 9.52
CA PHE A 81 5.77 -0.91 9.10
C PHE A 81 6.48 -0.24 10.28
N SER A 82 5.72 0.39 11.18
CA SER A 82 6.26 1.08 12.35
C SER A 82 6.87 0.10 13.35
N TYR A 83 6.19 -1.02 13.60
CA TYR A 83 6.68 -2.08 14.47
C TYR A 83 7.98 -2.69 13.93
N GLU A 84 8.04 -3.04 12.65
CA GLU A 84 9.24 -3.60 12.02
C GLU A 84 10.42 -2.63 12.05
N THR A 85 10.16 -1.34 11.83
CA THR A 85 11.17 -0.27 11.96
C THR A 85 11.72 -0.22 13.39
N LEU A 86 10.87 -0.25 14.40
CA LEU A 86 11.28 -0.30 15.80
C LEU A 86 12.13 -1.55 16.08
N ARG A 87 11.71 -2.71 15.57
CA ARG A 87 12.44 -3.98 15.76
C ARG A 87 13.81 -3.98 15.10
N LEU A 88 13.95 -3.37 13.92
CA LEU A 88 15.25 -3.16 13.29
C LEU A 88 16.15 -2.29 14.16
N TYR A 89 15.61 -1.20 14.70
CA TYR A 89 16.35 -0.29 15.57
C TYR A 89 16.81 -0.97 16.88
N GLU A 90 15.89 -1.65 17.58
CA GLU A 90 16.17 -2.38 18.83
C GLU A 90 17.23 -3.47 18.65
N ARG A 91 17.26 -4.12 17.49
CA ARG A 91 18.24 -5.17 17.15
C ARG A 91 19.59 -4.63 16.68
N GLY A 92 19.79 -3.31 16.69
CA GLY A 92 21.04 -2.67 16.28
C GLY A 92 21.17 -2.40 14.77
N TRP A 93 20.19 -2.80 13.94
CA TRP A 93 20.17 -2.57 12.49
C TRP A 93 19.72 -1.15 12.14
N ARG A 94 20.37 -0.14 12.73
CA ARG A 94 19.97 1.28 12.64
C ARG A 94 19.89 1.80 11.20
N PHE A 95 20.84 1.41 10.36
CA PHE A 95 20.82 1.75 8.94
C PHE A 95 19.56 1.20 8.25
N LEU A 96 19.23 -0.07 8.47
CA LEU A 96 18.05 -0.69 7.86
C LEU A 96 16.75 -0.10 8.41
N ALA A 97 16.70 0.29 9.69
CA ALA A 97 15.55 1.00 10.25
C ALA A 97 15.33 2.34 9.53
N ALA A 98 16.38 3.15 9.38
CA ALA A 98 16.31 4.42 8.65
C ALA A 98 15.98 4.21 7.17
N ALA A 99 16.58 3.21 6.53
CA ALA A 99 16.30 2.84 5.15
C ALA A 99 14.86 2.38 4.97
N ASN A 100 14.28 1.62 5.90
CA ASN A 100 12.89 1.19 5.83
C ASN A 100 11.93 2.39 5.82
N VAL A 101 12.17 3.37 6.69
CA VAL A 101 11.40 4.62 6.73
C VAL A 101 11.53 5.40 5.42
N ALA A 102 12.77 5.72 5.04
CA ALA A 102 13.02 6.55 3.86
C ALA A 102 12.51 5.88 2.57
N ALA A 103 12.86 4.61 2.36
CA ALA A 103 12.44 3.87 1.19
C ALA A 103 10.92 3.72 1.13
N SER A 104 10.25 3.35 2.23
CA SER A 104 8.79 3.16 2.22
C SER A 104 8.05 4.46 1.93
N VAL A 105 8.48 5.58 2.51
CA VAL A 105 7.85 6.90 2.26
C VAL A 105 8.09 7.34 0.82
N LEU A 106 9.33 7.28 0.34
CA LEU A 106 9.67 7.70 -1.03
C LEU A 106 8.99 6.82 -2.08
N ALA A 107 8.99 5.50 -1.89
CA ALA A 107 8.34 4.56 -2.78
C ALA A 107 6.82 4.74 -2.76
N GLY A 108 6.20 4.94 -1.59
CA GLY A 108 4.77 5.20 -1.47
C GLY A 108 4.34 6.49 -2.17
N LEU A 109 5.07 7.59 -1.95
CA LEU A 109 4.83 8.86 -2.63
C LEU A 109 5.04 8.75 -4.15
N GLY A 110 6.15 8.13 -4.57
CA GLY A 110 6.42 7.89 -5.99
C GLY A 110 5.33 7.04 -6.66
N ALA A 111 4.90 5.96 -6.00
CA ALA A 111 3.86 5.05 -6.49
C ALA A 111 2.51 5.74 -6.65
N VAL A 112 2.05 6.49 -5.64
CA VAL A 112 0.75 7.19 -5.73
C VAL A 112 0.78 8.30 -6.79
N THR A 113 1.88 9.04 -6.89
CA THR A 113 2.05 10.07 -7.92
C THR A 113 2.05 9.45 -9.32
N LEU A 114 2.82 8.38 -9.52
CA LEU A 114 2.87 7.65 -10.79
C LEU A 114 1.50 7.12 -11.18
N GLY A 115 0.80 6.43 -10.27
CA GLY A 115 -0.54 5.91 -10.52
C GLY A 115 -1.52 7.03 -10.90
N SER A 116 -1.48 8.15 -10.19
CA SER A 116 -2.33 9.29 -10.47
C SER A 116 -2.05 9.93 -11.84
N GLN A 117 -0.78 10.01 -12.25
CA GLN A 117 -0.38 10.50 -13.56
C GLN A 117 -0.84 9.57 -14.68
N VAL A 118 -0.62 8.25 -14.53
CA VAL A 118 -1.04 7.24 -15.51
C VAL A 118 -2.56 7.29 -15.70
N ALA A 119 -3.33 7.33 -14.62
CA ALA A 119 -4.79 7.42 -14.72
C ALA A 119 -5.26 8.70 -15.42
N ARG A 120 -4.63 9.84 -15.15
CA ARG A 120 -4.94 11.08 -15.90
C ARG A 120 -4.66 10.94 -17.38
N GLN A 121 -3.57 10.30 -17.79
CA GLN A 121 -3.26 10.12 -19.21
C GLN A 121 -4.23 9.16 -19.92
N LEU A 122 -4.77 8.18 -19.20
CA LEU A 122 -5.71 7.20 -19.75
C LEU A 122 -7.15 7.71 -19.84
N PHE A 123 -7.52 8.67 -18.98
CA PHE A 123 -8.91 9.12 -18.83
C PHE A 123 -9.13 10.63 -19.05
N ALA A 124 -8.09 11.37 -19.47
CA ALA A 124 -8.22 12.76 -19.90
C ALA A 124 -8.69 12.88 -21.35
#